data_AF-A0A355UBZ0-F1
#
_entry.id   AF-A0A355UBZ0-F1
#
_cell.length_a   1.000
_cell.length_b   1.000
_cell.length_c   1.000
_cell.angle_alpha   90.00
_cell.angle_beta   90.00
_cell.angle_gamma   90.00
#
_symmetry.space_group_name_H-M   'P 1'
#
loop_
_entity.id
_entity.type
_entity.pdbx_description
1 polymer ?
#
loop_
_entity_poly.entity_id
_entity_poly.type
_entity_poly.pdbx_seq_one_letter_code
_entity_poly.pdbx_strand_id
1 'polypeptide(L)'
;MLSFVNSFMAWNLKKRISTMVYAFNNGAEVQLGTFNALLKEGRKTVFGKEFNFDTIHTISQYMETVPLFTYNSIKPYIQRMMGGEQSVLWSGDINWFAKSSGTTSDKSKFIPVSYDALEYCQFRGSRDILAWYYYHNADAKVFQGKGLMIGGSHQVNTLSENSFYGDLSAVMMNNMPFIANFLATPSLDIALLPEWEIKMAKMIETTSKENVTNISGVPSWTLLLLRGILEKTGASCIKEVWPNLELYVHGGVSFIPYKKQFEQLIGGDIAYRETYNASEGFLGLQDKEGKDMTLMLDYGIFYE
;
A
#
# COMPACT_ATOMS: atom_id res chain seq x y z
N MET A 1 21.64 9.40 16.14
CA MET A 1 20.29 8.84 16.42
C MET A 1 19.74 8.07 15.21
N LEU A 2 19.64 8.66 14.02
CA LEU A 2 19.06 7.99 12.84
C LEU A 2 19.85 6.76 12.32
N SER A 3 21.18 6.75 12.43
CA SER A 3 21.98 5.55 12.09
C SER A 3 21.62 4.33 12.97
N PHE A 4 21.32 4.55 14.25
CA PHE A 4 20.83 3.49 15.14
C PHE A 4 19.43 3.02 14.72
N VAL A 5 18.51 3.95 14.44
CA VAL A 5 17.17 3.64 13.91
C VAL A 5 17.28 2.80 12.64
N ASN A 6 18.15 3.19 11.71
CA ASN A 6 18.40 2.46 10.47
C ASN A 6 18.86 1.03 10.72
N SER A 7 19.85 0.85 11.58
CA SER A 7 20.38 -0.48 11.91
C SER A 7 19.33 -1.35 12.59
N PHE A 8 18.57 -0.78 13.53
CA PHE A 8 17.48 -1.48 14.23
C PHE A 8 16.35 -1.89 13.28
N MET A 9 15.90 -0.97 12.42
CA MET A 9 14.83 -1.22 11.45
C MET A 9 15.28 -2.26 10.42
N ALA A 10 16.50 -2.14 9.88
CA ALA A 10 17.06 -3.12 8.95
C ALA A 10 17.12 -4.52 9.59
N TRP A 11 17.59 -4.63 10.83
CA TRP A 11 17.60 -5.90 11.57
C TRP A 11 16.19 -6.47 11.78
N ASN A 12 15.23 -5.62 12.19
CA ASN A 12 13.86 -6.05 12.43
C ASN A 12 13.18 -6.55 11.14
N LEU A 13 13.28 -5.77 10.06
CA LEU A 13 12.72 -6.11 8.74
C LEU A 13 13.31 -7.42 8.20
N LYS A 14 14.63 -7.63 8.31
CA LYS A 14 15.29 -8.84 7.79
C LYS A 14 14.80 -10.14 8.42
N LYS A 15 14.25 -10.12 9.64
CA LYS A 15 13.68 -11.33 10.27
C LYS A 15 12.58 -11.97 9.41
N ARG A 16 11.84 -11.13 8.68
CA ARG A 16 10.73 -11.51 7.83
C ARG A 16 11.15 -12.28 6.56
N ILE A 17 12.40 -12.14 6.13
CA ILE A 17 12.94 -12.81 4.92
C ILE A 17 12.73 -14.32 4.98
N SER A 18 13.05 -14.95 6.10
CA SER A 18 12.93 -16.41 6.25
C SER A 18 11.49 -16.91 6.05
N THR A 19 10.52 -16.17 6.57
CA THR A 19 9.10 -16.50 6.41
C THR A 19 8.62 -16.27 4.99
N MET A 20 9.07 -15.21 4.31
CA MET A 20 8.74 -14.98 2.90
C MET A 20 9.31 -16.09 2.00
N VAL A 21 10.57 -16.47 2.22
CA VAL A 21 11.20 -17.59 1.50
C VAL A 21 10.45 -18.91 1.77
N TYR A 22 10.02 -19.16 3.00
CA TYR A 22 9.17 -20.31 3.31
C TYR A 22 7.88 -20.28 2.50
N ALA A 23 7.19 -19.13 2.45
CA ALA A 23 5.95 -18.98 1.71
C ALA A 23 6.13 -19.23 0.21
N PHE A 24 7.23 -18.76 -0.37
CA PHE A 24 7.55 -19.01 -1.79
C PHE A 24 7.78 -20.50 -2.08
N ASN A 25 8.43 -21.22 -1.16
CA ASN A 25 8.73 -22.63 -1.34
C ASN A 25 7.56 -23.56 -0.99
N ASN A 26 6.62 -23.11 -0.15
CA ASN A 26 5.51 -23.92 0.38
C ASN A 26 4.14 -23.27 0.09
N GLY A 27 3.99 -22.71 -1.12
CA GLY A 27 2.86 -21.86 -1.46
C GLY A 27 1.48 -22.50 -1.24
N ALA A 28 1.31 -23.77 -1.63
CA ALA A 28 0.04 -24.48 -1.45
C ALA A 28 -0.34 -24.66 0.03
N GLU A 29 0.63 -24.95 0.89
CA GLU A 29 0.41 -25.08 2.33
C GLU A 29 0.03 -23.74 2.96
N VAL A 30 0.77 -22.69 2.62
CA VAL A 30 0.51 -21.33 3.10
C VAL A 30 -0.88 -20.86 2.66
N GLN A 31 -1.26 -21.10 1.41
CA GLN A 31 -2.58 -20.73 0.89
C GLN A 31 -3.71 -21.53 1.52
N LEU A 32 -3.52 -22.82 1.81
CA LEU A 32 -4.48 -23.61 2.57
C LEU A 32 -4.65 -23.07 4.00
N GLY A 33 -3.55 -22.66 4.64
CA GLY A 33 -3.58 -21.97 5.93
C GLY A 33 -4.37 -20.66 5.87
N THR A 34 -4.10 -19.82 4.87
CA THR A 34 -4.83 -18.56 4.62
C THR A 34 -6.31 -18.81 4.38
N PHE A 35 -6.67 -19.77 3.53
CA PHE A 35 -8.06 -20.17 3.26
C PHE A 35 -8.80 -20.54 4.56
N ASN A 36 -8.21 -21.44 5.37
CA ASN A 36 -8.82 -21.88 6.62
C ASN A 36 -8.98 -20.73 7.62
N ALA A 37 -8.01 -19.81 7.69
CA ALA A 37 -8.09 -18.63 8.55
C ALA A 37 -9.20 -17.67 8.11
N LEU A 38 -9.29 -17.37 6.80
CA LEU A 38 -10.32 -16.52 6.23
C LEU A 38 -11.72 -17.12 6.42
N LEU A 39 -11.88 -18.42 6.17
CA LEU A 39 -13.15 -19.11 6.35
C LEU A 39 -13.58 -19.11 7.83
N LYS A 40 -12.64 -19.37 8.75
CA LYS A 40 -12.89 -19.33 10.19
C LYS A 40 -13.41 -17.96 10.64
N GLU A 41 -12.79 -16.89 10.15
CA GLU A 41 -13.18 -15.53 10.50
C GLU A 41 -14.49 -15.11 9.82
N GLY A 42 -14.64 -15.47 8.54
CA GLY A 42 -15.82 -15.20 7.72
C GLY A 42 -17.11 -15.79 8.28
N ARG A 43 -17.07 -16.93 9.00
CA ARG A 43 -18.25 -17.53 9.67
C ARG A 43 -19.00 -16.58 10.60
N LYS A 44 -18.31 -15.59 11.16
CA LYS A 44 -18.90 -14.63 12.10
C LYS A 44 -19.73 -13.56 11.39
N THR A 45 -19.61 -13.43 10.07
CA THR A 45 -20.19 -12.33 9.29
C THR A 45 -21.59 -12.67 8.77
N VAL A 46 -22.33 -11.64 8.35
CA VAL A 46 -23.61 -11.84 7.65
C VAL A 46 -23.40 -12.67 6.38
N PHE A 47 -22.37 -12.34 5.61
CA PHE A 47 -22.03 -13.05 4.36
C PHE A 47 -21.69 -14.52 4.62
N GLY A 48 -20.86 -14.80 5.63
CA GLY A 48 -20.51 -16.18 5.97
C GLY A 48 -21.70 -17.01 6.46
N LYS A 49 -22.65 -16.40 7.16
CA LYS A 49 -23.92 -17.07 7.55
C LYS A 49 -24.81 -17.36 6.35
N GLU A 50 -24.92 -16.41 5.41
CA GLU A 50 -25.71 -16.58 4.19
C GLU A 50 -25.21 -17.75 3.33
N PHE A 51 -23.90 -17.89 3.20
CA PHE A 51 -23.26 -18.97 2.44
C PHE A 51 -22.81 -20.16 3.30
N ASN A 52 -23.32 -20.29 4.53
CA ASN A 52 -23.06 -21.41 5.43
C ASN A 52 -21.57 -21.78 5.58
N PHE A 53 -20.69 -20.81 5.81
CA PHE A 53 -19.24 -21.06 5.95
C PHE A 53 -18.88 -22.08 7.03
N ASP A 54 -19.79 -22.35 7.97
CA ASP A 54 -19.61 -23.36 9.01
C ASP A 54 -19.55 -24.79 8.48
N THR A 55 -20.23 -25.07 7.37
CA THR A 55 -20.29 -26.41 6.74
C THR A 55 -19.22 -26.63 5.68
N ILE A 56 -18.48 -25.57 5.32
CA ILE A 56 -17.40 -25.62 4.34
C ILE A 56 -16.12 -26.09 5.04
N HIS A 57 -15.49 -27.13 4.48
CA HIS A 57 -14.25 -27.73 4.99
C HIS A 57 -13.17 -27.88 3.92
N THR A 58 -13.51 -27.67 2.65
CA THR A 58 -12.60 -27.81 1.51
C THR A 58 -12.77 -26.65 0.53
N ILE A 59 -11.73 -26.38 -0.26
CA ILE A 59 -11.76 -25.36 -1.31
C ILE A 59 -12.85 -25.69 -2.35
N SER A 60 -13.01 -26.96 -2.74
CA SER A 60 -14.06 -27.37 -3.68
C SER A 60 -15.46 -27.07 -3.16
N GLN A 61 -15.74 -27.37 -1.88
CA GLN A 61 -17.02 -27.01 -1.25
C GLN A 61 -17.24 -25.49 -1.24
N TYR A 62 -16.18 -24.70 -1.00
CA TYR A 62 -16.27 -23.25 -1.06
C TYR A 62 -16.65 -22.77 -2.46
N MET A 63 -15.96 -23.25 -3.51
CA MET A 63 -16.24 -22.88 -4.90
C MET A 63 -17.64 -23.31 -5.37
N GLU A 64 -18.17 -24.42 -4.85
CA GLU A 64 -19.54 -24.88 -5.12
C GLU A 64 -20.61 -24.05 -4.41
N THR A 65 -20.29 -23.52 -3.22
CA THR A 65 -21.24 -22.82 -2.35
C THR A 65 -21.26 -21.32 -2.61
N VAL A 66 -20.10 -20.70 -2.83
CA VAL A 66 -19.94 -19.26 -2.98
C VAL A 66 -19.77 -18.92 -4.46
N PRO A 67 -20.73 -18.22 -5.08
CA PRO A 67 -20.60 -17.84 -6.48
C PRO A 67 -19.52 -16.76 -6.65
N LEU A 68 -19.00 -16.62 -7.88
CA LEU A 68 -18.10 -15.51 -8.20
C LEU A 68 -18.84 -14.17 -8.12
N PHE A 69 -18.29 -13.23 -7.35
CA PHE A 69 -18.86 -11.89 -7.17
C PHE A 69 -18.19 -10.86 -8.08
N THR A 70 -19.02 -10.05 -8.73
CA THR A 70 -18.61 -8.77 -9.30
C THR A 70 -18.78 -7.65 -8.26
N TYR A 71 -18.21 -6.47 -8.53
CA TYR A 71 -18.46 -5.31 -7.68
C TYR A 71 -19.97 -5.01 -7.53
N ASN A 72 -20.74 -5.13 -8.62
CA ASN A 72 -22.16 -4.81 -8.58
C ASN A 72 -22.98 -5.80 -7.72
N SER A 73 -22.59 -7.08 -7.70
CA SER A 73 -23.27 -8.09 -6.88
C SER A 73 -22.89 -8.00 -5.40
N ILE A 74 -21.66 -7.58 -5.07
CA ILE A 74 -21.23 -7.41 -3.67
C ILE A 74 -21.63 -6.04 -3.09
N LYS A 75 -21.91 -5.04 -3.95
CA LYS A 75 -22.26 -3.67 -3.58
C LYS A 75 -23.37 -3.54 -2.53
N PRO A 76 -24.46 -4.34 -2.52
CA PRO A 76 -25.48 -4.25 -1.48
C PRO A 76 -24.93 -4.46 -0.06
N TYR A 77 -23.99 -5.39 0.12
CA TYR A 77 -23.32 -5.60 1.41
C TYR A 77 -22.44 -4.41 1.79
N ILE A 78 -21.69 -3.88 0.81
CA ILE A 78 -20.85 -2.69 1.01
C ILE A 78 -21.71 -1.49 1.43
N GLN A 79 -22.87 -1.29 0.81
CA GLN A 79 -23.77 -0.19 1.15
C GLN A 79 -24.32 -0.30 2.58
N ARG A 80 -24.62 -1.51 3.05
CA ARG A 80 -25.00 -1.75 4.45
C ARG A 80 -23.88 -1.34 5.41
N MET A 81 -22.64 -1.71 5.08
CA MET A 81 -21.46 -1.32 5.86
C MET A 81 -21.20 0.18 5.85
N MET A 82 -21.36 0.83 4.69
CA MET A 82 -21.28 2.28 4.59
C MET A 82 -22.39 2.99 5.39
N GLY A 83 -23.54 2.34 5.58
CA GLY A 83 -24.61 2.77 6.47
C GLY A 83 -24.36 2.47 7.95
N GLY A 84 -23.19 1.92 8.31
CA GLY A 84 -22.76 1.66 9.67
C GLY A 84 -22.97 0.22 10.16
N GLU A 85 -23.54 -0.68 9.35
CA GLU A 85 -23.70 -2.07 9.76
C GLU A 85 -22.34 -2.80 9.77
N GLN A 86 -21.92 -3.26 10.95
CA GLN A 86 -20.66 -3.98 11.13
C GLN A 86 -20.82 -5.49 10.92
N SER A 87 -19.70 -6.21 10.79
CA SER A 87 -19.71 -7.67 10.63
C SER A 87 -20.48 -8.19 9.41
N VAL A 88 -20.58 -7.41 8.33
CA VAL A 88 -21.31 -7.82 7.11
C VAL A 88 -20.44 -8.70 6.20
N LEU A 89 -19.30 -8.17 5.71
CA LEU A 89 -18.35 -8.89 4.85
C LEU A 89 -17.09 -9.35 5.60
N TRP A 90 -16.69 -8.62 6.63
CA TRP A 90 -15.59 -8.95 7.52
C TRP A 90 -16.02 -8.72 8.96
N SER A 91 -15.53 -9.53 9.88
CA SER A 91 -15.94 -9.52 11.30
C SER A 91 -15.34 -8.36 12.08
N GLY A 92 -14.16 -7.89 11.69
CA GLY A 92 -13.52 -6.71 12.29
C GLY A 92 -14.23 -5.42 11.89
N ASP A 93 -14.09 -4.39 12.73
CA ASP A 93 -14.73 -3.09 12.51
C ASP A 93 -14.23 -2.44 11.22
N ILE A 94 -15.18 -1.92 10.44
CA ILE A 94 -14.95 -1.20 9.19
C ILE A 94 -15.47 0.22 9.33
N ASN A 95 -14.52 1.15 9.43
CA ASN A 95 -14.79 2.58 9.43
C ASN A 95 -14.22 3.29 8.19
N TRP A 96 -13.38 2.60 7.41
CA TRP A 96 -12.71 3.15 6.24
C TRP A 96 -13.12 2.42 4.96
N PHE A 97 -13.32 3.21 3.89
CA PHE A 97 -13.60 2.70 2.56
C PHE A 97 -12.61 3.29 1.55
N ALA A 98 -11.84 2.44 0.88
CA ALA A 98 -10.99 2.87 -0.21
C ALA A 98 -11.85 3.14 -1.45
N LYS A 99 -11.81 4.38 -1.94
CA LYS A 99 -12.46 4.81 -3.16
C LYS A 99 -11.59 4.38 -4.35
N SER A 100 -12.15 3.56 -5.22
CA SER A 100 -11.50 3.11 -6.45
C SER A 100 -12.18 3.73 -7.67
N SER A 101 -11.37 4.30 -8.57
CA SER A 101 -11.79 4.86 -9.85
C SER A 101 -12.06 3.73 -10.87
N GLY A 102 -13.08 2.91 -10.60
CA GLY A 102 -13.48 1.87 -11.53
C GLY A 102 -14.01 2.46 -12.85
N THR A 103 -13.57 1.92 -13.99
CA THR A 103 -13.90 2.34 -15.38
C THR A 103 -15.29 1.96 -15.87
N THR A 104 -16.22 1.61 -14.97
CA THR A 104 -17.58 1.19 -15.33
C THR A 104 -18.61 2.05 -14.61
N SER A 105 -19.27 2.91 -15.39
CA SER A 105 -20.44 3.76 -15.05
C SER A 105 -20.28 4.67 -13.81
N ASP A 106 -19.85 5.93 -14.03
CA ASP A 106 -20.04 7.20 -13.27
C ASP A 106 -20.22 7.22 -11.73
N LYS A 107 -20.04 6.11 -11.02
CA LYS A 107 -20.16 5.99 -9.57
C LYS A 107 -18.92 5.27 -9.07
N SER A 108 -18.16 5.96 -8.23
CA SER A 108 -16.96 5.41 -7.62
C SER A 108 -17.24 4.10 -6.89
N LYS A 109 -16.28 3.17 -6.95
CA LYS A 109 -16.31 1.92 -6.17
C LYS A 109 -15.79 2.21 -4.76
N PHE A 110 -16.36 1.58 -3.76
CA PHE A 110 -15.95 1.69 -2.36
C PHE A 110 -15.58 0.31 -1.87
N ILE A 111 -14.33 0.13 -1.45
CA ILE A 111 -13.82 -1.15 -0.95
C ILE A 111 -13.71 -1.03 0.58
N PRO A 112 -14.39 -1.87 1.37
CA PRO A 112 -14.24 -1.92 2.82
C PRO A 112 -12.77 -2.18 3.21
N VAL A 113 -12.23 -1.39 4.13
CA VAL A 113 -10.85 -1.54 4.61
C VAL A 113 -10.86 -1.80 6.10
N SER A 114 -10.51 -3.04 6.49
CA SER A 114 -10.33 -3.41 7.90
C SER A 114 -8.93 -3.04 8.37
N TYR A 115 -8.76 -2.96 9.70
CA TYR A 115 -7.43 -2.87 10.30
C TYR A 115 -6.56 -4.07 9.91
N ASP A 116 -7.13 -5.28 9.86
CA ASP A 116 -6.40 -6.50 9.46
C ASP A 116 -5.87 -6.40 8.03
N ALA A 117 -6.67 -5.86 7.10
CA ALA A 117 -6.25 -5.63 5.72
C ALA A 117 -5.13 -4.57 5.65
N LEU A 118 -5.18 -3.54 6.50
CA LEU A 118 -4.09 -2.56 6.57
C LEU A 118 -2.81 -3.18 7.13
N GLU A 119 -2.87 -3.81 8.30
CA GLU A 119 -1.69 -4.30 9.01
C GLU A 119 -1.08 -5.52 8.33
N TYR A 120 -1.90 -6.52 8.01
CA TYR A 120 -1.42 -7.82 7.54
C TYR A 120 -1.31 -7.94 6.02
N CYS A 121 -1.84 -6.98 5.26
CA CYS A 121 -1.73 -6.94 3.81
C CYS A 121 -0.94 -5.70 3.34
N GLN A 122 -1.52 -4.49 3.44
CA GLN A 122 -0.93 -3.29 2.83
C GLN A 122 0.39 -2.86 3.48
N PHE A 123 0.40 -2.66 4.81
CA PHE A 123 1.61 -2.31 5.56
C PHE A 123 2.61 -3.46 5.61
N ARG A 124 2.15 -4.71 5.62
CA ARG A 124 3.04 -5.87 5.45
C ARG A 124 3.78 -5.79 4.12
N GLY A 125 3.08 -5.56 3.01
CA GLY A 125 3.67 -5.35 1.69
C GLY A 125 4.72 -4.24 1.66
N SER A 126 4.39 -3.07 2.23
CA SER A 126 5.34 -1.94 2.32
C SER A 126 6.57 -2.24 3.18
N ARG A 127 6.44 -3.05 4.24
CA ARG A 127 7.58 -3.48 5.06
C ARG A 127 8.43 -4.52 4.36
N ASP A 128 7.79 -5.48 3.72
CA ASP A 128 8.44 -6.63 3.09
C ASP A 128 9.25 -6.21 1.86
N ILE A 129 8.82 -5.20 1.10
CA ILE A 129 9.66 -4.61 0.02
C ILE A 129 10.94 -3.97 0.58
N LEU A 130 10.85 -3.27 1.71
CA LEU A 130 12.03 -2.72 2.38
C LEU A 130 12.91 -3.81 2.97
N ALA A 131 12.32 -4.89 3.50
CA ALA A 131 13.06 -6.05 3.99
C ALA A 131 13.94 -6.66 2.88
N TRP A 132 13.35 -6.89 1.70
CA TRP A 132 14.09 -7.37 0.52
C TRP A 132 15.17 -6.39 0.07
N TYR A 133 14.86 -5.10 0.04
CA TYR A 133 15.84 -4.08 -0.32
C TYR A 133 17.05 -4.11 0.62
N TYR A 134 16.84 -4.13 1.94
CA TYR A 134 17.92 -4.24 2.93
C TYR A 134 18.64 -5.58 2.90
N TYR A 135 17.96 -6.66 2.53
CA TYR A 135 18.56 -7.98 2.39
C TYR A 135 19.60 -7.98 1.28
N HIS A 136 19.31 -7.35 0.14
CA HIS A 136 20.24 -7.21 -0.99
C HIS A 136 21.25 -6.07 -0.83
N ASN A 137 20.91 -5.04 -0.04
CA ASN A 137 21.73 -3.85 0.17
C ASN A 137 21.98 -3.65 1.66
N ALA A 138 22.95 -4.37 2.22
CA ALA A 138 23.21 -4.35 3.66
C ALA A 138 23.60 -2.96 4.20
N ASP A 139 24.22 -2.13 3.35
CA ASP A 139 24.68 -0.78 3.69
C ASP A 139 23.64 0.32 3.40
N ALA A 140 22.42 -0.05 3.01
CA ALA A 140 21.34 0.89 2.73
C ALA A 140 21.03 1.80 3.95
N LYS A 141 20.60 3.02 3.64
CA LYS A 141 20.39 4.12 4.60
C LYS A 141 18.99 4.72 4.53
N VAL A 142 17.99 3.96 4.08
CA VAL A 142 16.57 4.35 3.91
C VAL A 142 15.99 5.05 5.14
N PHE A 143 16.40 4.68 6.35
CA PHE A 143 15.89 5.29 7.60
C PHE A 143 16.84 6.34 8.19
N GLN A 144 17.87 6.77 7.45
CA GLN A 144 18.73 7.90 7.82
C GLN A 144 18.23 9.25 7.32
N GLY A 145 17.12 9.26 6.59
CA GLY A 145 16.41 10.45 6.16
C GLY A 145 14.91 10.23 6.12
N LYS A 146 14.23 11.05 5.32
CA LYS A 146 12.78 10.99 5.14
C LYS A 146 12.40 10.11 3.97
N GLY A 147 11.28 9.41 4.11
CA GLY A 147 10.58 8.74 3.02
C GLY A 147 9.54 9.68 2.42
N LEU A 148 9.72 10.06 1.15
CA LEU A 148 8.76 10.88 0.42
C LEU A 148 7.54 10.03 0.06
N MET A 149 6.36 10.40 0.57
CA MET A 149 5.10 9.73 0.23
C MET A 149 4.12 10.71 -0.40
N ILE A 150 3.60 10.36 -1.57
CA ILE A 150 2.55 11.13 -2.23
C ILE A 150 1.21 10.47 -1.91
N GLY A 151 0.55 10.95 -0.86
CA GLY A 151 -0.79 10.49 -0.49
C GLY A 151 -1.84 10.92 -1.50
N GLY A 152 -2.98 10.23 -1.53
CA GLY A 152 -4.21 10.71 -2.14
C GLY A 152 -4.99 11.63 -1.19
N SER A 153 -6.27 11.85 -1.45
CA SER A 153 -7.17 12.62 -0.56
C SER A 153 -8.21 11.73 0.12
N HIS A 154 -8.84 12.22 1.19
CA HIS A 154 -9.94 11.53 1.88
C HIS A 154 -11.09 12.50 2.19
N GLN A 155 -12.27 11.94 2.47
CA GLN A 155 -13.51 12.64 2.78
C GLN A 155 -14.27 11.87 3.89
N VAL A 156 -15.12 12.59 4.62
CA VAL A 156 -16.03 11.99 5.61
C VAL A 156 -17.19 11.32 4.90
N ASN A 157 -17.58 10.13 5.35
CA ASN A 157 -18.79 9.46 4.89
C ASN A 157 -20.01 10.11 5.54
N THR A 158 -20.93 10.63 4.74
CA THR A 158 -22.15 11.30 5.24
C THR A 158 -23.24 10.33 5.69
N LEU A 159 -23.08 9.03 5.39
CA LEU A 159 -24.09 8.01 5.70
C LEU A 159 -23.98 7.45 7.13
N SER A 160 -22.85 7.64 7.80
CA SER A 160 -22.60 7.09 9.14
C SER A 160 -21.57 7.93 9.88
N GLU A 161 -21.79 8.17 11.17
CA GLU A 161 -20.82 8.87 12.03
C GLU A 161 -19.54 8.05 12.17
N ASN A 162 -18.39 8.72 12.24
CA ASN A 162 -17.05 8.10 12.34
C ASN A 162 -16.69 7.15 11.17
N SER A 163 -17.35 7.29 10.02
CA SER A 163 -17.02 6.58 8.79
C SER A 163 -16.36 7.52 7.77
N PHE A 164 -15.41 7.02 7.00
CA PHE A 164 -14.59 7.80 6.07
C PHE A 164 -14.35 7.05 4.76
N TYR A 165 -14.15 7.79 3.67
CA TYR A 165 -13.73 7.22 2.39
C TYR A 165 -12.67 8.07 1.70
N GLY A 166 -11.79 7.46 0.92
CA GLY A 166 -10.71 8.18 0.25
C GLY A 166 -9.82 7.27 -0.57
N ASP A 167 -8.80 7.83 -1.19
CA ASP A 167 -7.78 7.02 -1.85
C ASP A 167 -7.14 6.07 -0.83
N LEU A 168 -6.81 4.84 -1.23
CA LEU A 168 -6.18 3.85 -0.34
C LEU A 168 -4.96 4.44 0.39
N SER A 169 -4.15 5.24 -0.31
CA SER A 169 -2.99 5.91 0.27
C SER A 169 -3.38 6.88 1.40
N ALA A 170 -4.49 7.61 1.30
CA ALA A 170 -4.97 8.47 2.38
C ALA A 170 -5.44 7.65 3.58
N VAL A 171 -6.11 6.51 3.36
CA VAL A 171 -6.50 5.57 4.43
C VAL A 171 -5.26 5.02 5.14
N MET A 172 -4.27 4.54 4.38
CA MET A 172 -3.00 4.04 4.92
C MET A 172 -2.28 5.11 5.74
N MET A 173 -2.20 6.35 5.23
CA MET A 173 -1.50 7.43 5.92
C MET A 173 -2.15 7.83 7.25
N ASN A 174 -3.49 7.81 7.34
CA ASN A 174 -4.21 8.07 8.60
C ASN A 174 -4.01 6.97 9.65
N ASN A 175 -3.66 5.75 9.23
CA ASN A 175 -3.52 4.60 10.11
C ASN A 175 -2.05 4.19 10.34
N MET A 176 -1.08 5.03 9.92
CA MET A 176 0.34 4.74 10.11
C MET A 176 0.79 4.87 11.58
N PRO A 177 1.70 4.00 12.06
CA PRO A 177 2.34 4.17 13.36
C PRO A 177 3.10 5.51 13.44
N PHE A 178 3.16 6.09 14.65
CA PHE A 178 3.80 7.40 14.90
C PHE A 178 5.23 7.51 14.34
N ILE A 179 6.06 6.46 14.52
CA ILE A 179 7.44 6.43 14.03
C ILE A 179 7.50 6.50 12.49
N ALA A 180 6.57 5.85 11.79
CA ALA A 180 6.51 5.85 10.33
C ALA A 180 6.09 7.24 9.82
N ASN A 181 5.11 7.87 10.47
CA ASN A 181 4.70 9.24 10.16
C ASN A 181 5.83 10.25 10.42
N PHE A 182 6.58 10.09 11.51
CA PHE A 182 7.76 10.92 11.79
C PHE A 182 8.86 10.78 10.73
N LEU A 183 9.03 9.60 10.14
CA LEU A 183 10.01 9.34 9.08
C LEU A 183 9.47 9.69 7.68
N ALA A 184 8.18 10.02 7.54
CA ALA A 184 7.59 10.43 6.28
C ALA A 184 7.79 11.93 6.01
N THR A 185 7.79 12.30 4.74
CA THR A 185 7.65 13.68 4.26
C THR A 185 6.74 13.70 3.02
N PRO A 186 5.94 14.75 2.77
CA PRO A 186 5.67 15.88 3.66
C PRO A 186 4.95 15.43 4.95
N SER A 187 4.67 16.37 5.86
CA SER A 187 3.83 16.09 7.01
C SER A 187 2.43 15.61 6.59
N LEU A 188 1.79 14.81 7.44
CA LEU A 188 0.50 14.18 7.14
C LEU A 188 -0.60 15.19 6.75
N ASP A 189 -0.63 16.36 7.40
CA ASP A 189 -1.57 17.43 7.11
C ASP A 189 -1.40 18.01 5.69
N ILE A 190 -0.16 18.08 5.19
CA ILE A 190 0.12 18.50 3.81
C ILE A 190 -0.23 17.38 2.83
N ALA A 191 0.15 16.13 3.15
CA ALA A 191 -0.10 14.99 2.27
C ALA A 191 -1.59 14.74 2.02
N LEU A 192 -2.45 15.06 3.00
CA LEU A 192 -3.89 14.83 2.94
C LEU A 192 -4.71 16.03 2.42
N LEU A 193 -4.05 17.12 1.98
CA LEU A 193 -4.74 18.28 1.42
C LEU A 193 -5.61 17.90 0.20
N PRO A 194 -6.86 18.39 0.10
CA PRO A 194 -7.76 18.06 -0.99
C PRO A 194 -7.41 18.80 -2.29
N GLU A 195 -7.03 20.08 -2.18
CA GLU A 195 -6.71 20.93 -3.34
C GLU A 195 -5.32 20.59 -3.89
N TRP A 196 -5.30 19.96 -5.06
CA TRP A 196 -4.10 19.41 -5.68
C TRP A 196 -3.01 20.47 -5.91
N GLU A 197 -3.36 21.65 -6.43
CA GLU A 197 -2.38 22.70 -6.73
C GLU A 197 -1.72 23.23 -5.46
N ILE A 198 -2.52 23.51 -4.42
CA ILE A 198 -2.02 23.96 -3.10
C ILE A 198 -1.14 22.89 -2.46
N LYS A 199 -1.60 21.63 -2.51
CA LYS A 199 -0.85 20.48 -2.01
C LYS A 199 0.49 20.36 -2.71
N MET A 200 0.51 20.36 -4.04
CA MET A 200 1.74 20.23 -4.82
C MET A 200 2.74 21.35 -4.51
N ALA A 201 2.28 22.61 -4.44
CA ALA A 201 3.13 23.74 -4.08
C ALA A 201 3.76 23.57 -2.68
N LYS A 202 2.96 23.18 -1.67
CA LYS A 202 3.47 22.92 -0.31
C LYS A 202 4.40 21.72 -0.24
N MET A 203 4.11 20.66 -0.98
CA MET A 203 4.98 19.49 -1.09
C MET A 203 6.35 19.89 -1.66
N ILE A 204 6.38 20.62 -2.77
CA ILE A 204 7.62 21.13 -3.37
C ILE A 204 8.39 21.97 -2.35
N GLU A 205 7.71 22.92 -1.69
CA GLU A 205 8.35 23.84 -0.74
C GLU A 205 8.97 23.13 0.47
N THR A 206 8.26 22.16 1.04
CA THR A 206 8.69 21.49 2.27
C THR A 206 9.69 20.38 1.99
N THR A 207 9.41 19.52 1.02
CA THR A 207 10.23 18.33 0.76
C THR A 207 11.58 18.65 0.13
N SER A 208 11.71 19.76 -0.61
CA SER A 208 12.99 20.22 -1.16
C SER A 208 14.03 20.63 -0.10
N LYS A 209 13.60 20.85 1.14
CA LYS A 209 14.46 21.22 2.27
C LYS A 209 14.84 20.02 3.16
N GLU A 210 14.27 18.85 2.88
CA GLU A 210 14.44 17.64 3.69
C GLU A 210 15.54 16.73 3.11
N ASN A 211 16.16 15.94 3.97
CA ASN A 211 17.03 14.84 3.53
C ASN A 211 16.17 13.64 3.10
N VAL A 212 15.69 13.62 1.86
CA VAL A 212 14.94 12.49 1.31
C VAL A 212 15.90 11.37 0.90
N THR A 213 15.62 10.15 1.38
CA THR A 213 16.45 8.95 1.10
C THR A 213 15.70 7.92 0.25
N ASN A 214 14.38 7.94 0.31
CA ASN A 214 13.53 7.06 -0.47
C ASN A 214 12.25 7.75 -0.89
N ILE A 215 11.66 7.30 -1.99
CA ILE A 215 10.38 7.77 -2.50
C ILE A 215 9.44 6.57 -2.61
N SER A 216 8.17 6.75 -2.22
CA SER A 216 7.09 5.80 -2.45
C SER A 216 5.91 6.51 -3.11
N GLY A 217 5.54 6.10 -4.32
CA GLY A 217 4.41 6.72 -5.02
C GLY A 217 4.25 6.33 -6.49
N VAL A 218 3.14 6.77 -7.07
CA VAL A 218 2.80 6.50 -8.47
C VAL A 218 3.67 7.35 -9.40
N PRO A 219 4.29 6.76 -10.44
CA PRO A 219 5.21 7.45 -11.35
C PRO A 219 4.73 8.79 -11.92
N SER A 220 3.47 8.88 -12.33
CA SER A 220 2.89 10.10 -12.93
C SER A 220 2.96 11.30 -12.00
N TRP A 221 2.56 11.12 -10.74
CA TRP A 221 2.52 12.19 -9.73
C TRP A 221 3.91 12.53 -9.22
N THR A 222 4.74 11.50 -8.99
CA THR A 222 6.12 11.69 -8.57
C THR A 222 6.90 12.48 -9.60
N LEU A 223 6.72 12.20 -10.90
CA LEU A 223 7.39 12.93 -11.97
C LEU A 223 7.09 14.45 -11.91
N LEU A 224 5.82 14.83 -11.70
CA LEU A 224 5.42 16.23 -11.59
C LEU A 224 6.06 16.91 -10.38
N LEU A 225 6.07 16.23 -9.22
CA LEU A 225 6.70 16.74 -8.01
C LEU A 225 8.21 16.96 -8.20
N LEU A 226 8.92 16.00 -8.79
CA LEU A 226 10.36 16.13 -9.05
C LEU A 226 10.66 17.31 -9.99
N ARG A 227 9.89 17.49 -11.06
CA ARG A 227 10.04 18.64 -11.96
C ARG A 227 9.83 19.96 -11.23
N GLY A 228 8.76 20.07 -10.44
CA GLY A 228 8.49 21.27 -9.64
C GLY A 228 9.58 21.57 -8.62
N ILE A 229 10.21 20.56 -8.03
CA ILE A 229 11.37 20.72 -7.14
C ILE A 229 12.57 21.29 -7.89
N LEU A 230 12.89 20.78 -9.08
CA LEU A 230 14.01 21.30 -9.88
C LEU A 230 13.74 22.74 -10.32
N GLU A 231 12.53 23.05 -10.79
CA GLU A 231 12.13 24.42 -11.14
C GLU A 231 12.26 25.37 -9.95
N LYS A 232 11.86 24.92 -8.75
CA LYS A 232 11.91 25.73 -7.53
C LYS A 232 13.32 25.98 -7.03
N THR A 233 14.17 24.97 -7.10
CA THR A 233 15.54 25.00 -6.54
C THR A 233 16.58 25.50 -7.54
N GLY A 234 16.29 25.43 -8.84
CA GLY A 234 17.27 25.69 -9.90
C GLY A 234 18.31 24.58 -10.06
N ALA A 235 18.15 23.45 -9.35
CA ALA A 235 19.04 22.29 -9.45
C ALA A 235 18.93 21.62 -10.83
N SER A 236 20.04 21.05 -11.30
CA SER A 236 20.07 20.35 -12.59
C SER A 236 19.45 18.94 -12.51
N CYS A 237 19.54 18.32 -11.33
CA CYS A 237 19.00 16.99 -11.06
C CYS A 237 18.61 16.82 -9.59
N ILE A 238 17.81 15.79 -9.29
CA ILE A 238 17.26 15.58 -7.94
C ILE A 238 18.33 15.19 -6.94
N LYS A 239 19.40 14.49 -7.35
CA LYS A 239 20.50 14.17 -6.42
C LYS A 239 21.30 15.39 -5.96
N GLU A 240 21.21 16.54 -6.62
CA GLU A 240 21.74 17.80 -6.07
C GLU A 240 20.89 18.31 -4.89
N VAL A 241 19.57 18.09 -4.94
CA VAL A 241 18.62 18.46 -3.87
C VAL A 241 18.61 17.42 -2.75
N TRP A 242 18.62 16.14 -3.11
CA TRP A 242 18.57 14.98 -2.22
C TRP A 242 19.76 14.03 -2.46
N PRO A 243 20.96 14.36 -1.96
CA PRO A 243 22.17 13.58 -2.23
C PRO A 243 22.13 12.13 -1.74
N ASN A 244 21.33 11.86 -0.71
CA ASN A 244 21.19 10.53 -0.09
C ASN A 244 20.00 9.73 -0.65
N LEU A 245 19.33 10.20 -1.70
CA LEU A 245 18.27 9.44 -2.36
C LEU A 245 18.89 8.15 -2.96
N GLU A 246 18.36 7.00 -2.54
CA GLU A 246 18.87 5.68 -2.95
C GLU A 246 17.78 4.71 -3.42
N LEU A 247 16.50 4.96 -3.13
CA LEU A 247 15.41 4.03 -3.44
C LEU A 247 14.15 4.74 -3.94
N TYR A 248 13.57 4.24 -5.03
CA TYR A 248 12.22 4.57 -5.45
C TYR A 248 11.35 3.30 -5.52
N VAL A 249 10.36 3.22 -4.63
CA VAL A 249 9.31 2.19 -4.65
C VAL A 249 8.10 2.73 -5.41
N HIS A 250 7.69 2.02 -6.46
CA HIS A 250 6.64 2.49 -7.37
C HIS A 250 5.59 1.42 -7.65
N GLY A 251 4.39 1.87 -8.00
CA GLY A 251 3.26 1.01 -8.33
C GLY A 251 2.08 1.80 -8.89
N GLY A 252 0.95 1.12 -9.07
CA GLY A 252 -0.31 1.71 -9.55
C GLY A 252 -0.39 1.94 -11.06
N VAL A 253 0.71 2.27 -11.72
CA VAL A 253 0.83 2.31 -13.20
C VAL A 253 2.15 1.72 -13.65
N SER A 254 2.22 1.28 -14.91
CA SER A 254 3.48 0.79 -15.49
C SER A 254 4.56 1.86 -15.41
N PHE A 255 5.73 1.50 -14.88
CA PHE A 255 6.88 2.41 -14.80
C PHE A 255 7.67 2.52 -16.11
N ILE A 256 7.53 1.55 -17.02
CA ILE A 256 8.27 1.48 -18.28
C ILE A 256 8.24 2.81 -19.08
N PRO A 257 7.09 3.50 -19.26
CA PRO A 257 7.03 4.76 -20.00
C PRO A 257 7.74 5.93 -19.31
N TYR A 258 7.95 5.84 -17.99
CA TYR A 258 8.50 6.90 -17.16
C TYR A 258 10.01 6.74 -16.90
N LYS A 259 10.53 5.51 -17.01
CA LYS A 259 11.90 5.15 -16.63
C LYS A 259 12.97 6.13 -17.12
N LYS A 260 13.01 6.41 -18.41
CA LYS A 260 14.01 7.33 -19.00
C LYS A 260 13.92 8.75 -18.44
N GLN A 261 12.71 9.25 -18.19
CA GLN A 261 12.52 10.58 -17.62
C GLN A 261 12.98 10.62 -16.16
N PHE A 262 12.72 9.56 -15.39
CA PHE A 262 13.22 9.44 -14.03
C PHE A 262 14.75 9.38 -14.01
N GLU A 263 15.39 8.53 -14.81
CA GLU A 263 16.86 8.44 -14.87
C GLU A 263 17.50 9.81 -15.15
N GLN A 264 16.92 10.58 -16.08
CA GLN A 264 17.37 11.94 -16.40
C GLN A 264 17.18 12.92 -15.24
N LEU A 265 15.99 12.96 -14.63
CA LEU A 265 15.68 13.90 -13.54
C LEU A 265 16.45 13.56 -12.26
N ILE A 266 16.66 12.28 -11.96
CA ILE A 266 17.40 11.85 -10.78
C ILE A 266 18.86 12.26 -10.88
N GLY A 267 19.50 12.06 -12.05
CA GLY A 267 20.88 12.46 -12.29
C GLY A 267 21.93 11.63 -11.54
N GLY A 268 21.62 10.36 -11.27
CA GLY A 268 22.56 9.37 -10.76
C GLY A 268 21.85 8.08 -10.33
N ASP A 269 22.63 7.10 -9.87
CA ASP A 269 22.10 5.76 -9.59
C ASP A 269 21.25 5.74 -8.32
N ILE A 270 20.08 5.12 -8.44
CA ILE A 270 19.19 4.72 -7.35
C ILE A 270 18.57 3.36 -7.69
N ALA A 271 18.11 2.64 -6.68
CA ALA A 271 17.34 1.41 -6.88
C ALA A 271 15.87 1.74 -7.20
N TYR A 272 15.28 0.94 -8.09
CA TYR A 272 13.85 0.96 -8.38
C TYR A 272 13.25 -0.37 -7.94
N ARG A 273 12.09 -0.32 -7.26
CA ARG A 273 11.36 -1.50 -6.83
C ARG A 273 9.88 -1.35 -7.12
N GLU A 274 9.33 -2.29 -7.88
CA GLU A 274 7.92 -2.30 -8.24
C GLU A 274 7.09 -3.06 -7.20
N THR A 275 5.90 -2.54 -6.94
CA THR A 275 4.86 -3.16 -6.13
C THR A 275 3.56 -3.21 -6.90
N TYR A 276 2.83 -4.31 -6.76
CA TYR A 276 1.49 -4.48 -7.29
C TYR A 276 0.48 -4.57 -6.15
N ASN A 277 -0.22 -3.46 -5.93
CA ASN A 277 -1.26 -3.34 -4.93
C ASN A 277 -2.48 -2.59 -5.49
N ALA A 278 -3.63 -2.88 -4.91
CA ALA A 278 -4.91 -2.28 -5.20
C ALA A 278 -5.66 -2.00 -3.89
N SER A 279 -6.80 -1.33 -3.98
CA SER A 279 -7.71 -1.10 -2.84
C SER A 279 -8.15 -2.41 -2.17
N GLU A 280 -8.28 -3.47 -2.96
CA GLU A 280 -8.66 -4.81 -2.54
C GLU A 280 -7.51 -5.58 -1.84
N GLY A 281 -6.25 -5.24 -2.10
CA GLY A 281 -5.12 -5.96 -1.51
C GLY A 281 -3.77 -5.67 -2.14
N PHE A 282 -2.71 -6.02 -1.41
CA PHE A 282 -1.33 -5.99 -1.88
C PHE A 282 -0.98 -7.39 -2.42
N LEU A 283 -0.72 -7.49 -3.72
CA LEU A 283 -0.63 -8.77 -4.42
C LEU A 283 0.81 -9.20 -4.66
N GLY A 284 1.69 -8.28 -5.05
CA GLY A 284 3.05 -8.64 -5.42
C GLY A 284 4.06 -7.54 -5.21
N LEU A 285 5.33 -7.93 -5.13
CA LEU A 285 6.46 -7.01 -5.01
C LEU A 285 7.68 -7.56 -5.75
N GLN A 286 8.62 -6.69 -6.09
CA GLN A 286 9.94 -7.10 -6.58
C GLN A 286 10.88 -7.42 -5.41
N ASP A 287 11.11 -8.71 -5.17
CA ASP A 287 12.03 -9.21 -4.15
C ASP A 287 13.51 -9.00 -4.54
N LYS A 288 13.80 -9.03 -5.84
CA LYS A 288 15.15 -8.85 -6.41
C LYS A 288 15.16 -7.86 -7.57
N GLU A 289 16.35 -7.53 -8.07
CA GLU A 289 16.46 -6.75 -9.30
C GLU A 289 15.94 -7.54 -10.51
N GLY A 290 15.24 -6.85 -11.41
CA GLY A 290 14.67 -7.47 -12.60
C GLY A 290 13.36 -6.81 -13.00
N LYS A 291 12.56 -7.55 -13.77
CA LYS A 291 11.22 -7.14 -14.19
C LYS A 291 10.11 -7.92 -13.49
N ASP A 292 10.43 -9.11 -13.00
CA ASP A 292 9.45 -10.01 -12.42
C ASP A 292 9.09 -9.58 -11.00
N MET A 293 7.83 -9.82 -10.62
CA MET A 293 7.35 -9.64 -9.26
C MET A 293 7.00 -11.00 -8.67
N THR A 294 7.22 -11.13 -7.37
CA THR A 294 6.81 -12.30 -6.61
C THR A 294 5.42 -12.08 -6.04
N LEU A 295 4.55 -13.08 -6.19
CA LEU A 295 3.21 -13.12 -5.62
C LEU A 295 3.29 -13.36 -4.11
N MET A 296 2.58 -12.56 -3.33
CA MET A 296 2.61 -12.64 -1.87
C MET A 296 1.51 -13.56 -1.35
N LEU A 297 1.90 -14.71 -0.81
CA LEU A 297 0.98 -15.80 -0.46
C LEU A 297 0.48 -15.76 0.98
N ASP A 298 1.07 -14.92 1.84
CA ASP A 298 0.76 -14.86 3.28
C ASP A 298 0.21 -13.50 3.73
N TYR A 299 -0.43 -12.78 2.80
CA TYR A 299 -0.94 -11.42 3.00
C TYR A 299 -2.45 -11.38 3.30
N GLY A 300 -3.02 -12.51 3.76
CA GLY A 300 -4.46 -12.61 4.03
C GLY A 300 -5.32 -12.64 2.77
N ILE A 301 -4.73 -12.95 1.60
CA ILE A 301 -5.42 -13.13 0.33
C ILE A 301 -5.31 -14.60 -0.05
N PHE A 302 -6.45 -15.23 -0.30
CA PHE A 302 -6.52 -16.56 -0.87
C PHE A 302 -6.69 -16.46 -2.39
N TYR A 303 -5.90 -17.23 -3.11
CA TYR A 303 -5.93 -17.37 -4.57
C TYR A 303 -6.58 -18.72 -4.87
N GLU A 304 -7.84 -18.66 -5.31
CA GLU A 304 -8.66 -19.82 -5.73
C GLU A 304 -8.10 -20.54 -6.97
#